data_AF-A0A183NLD2-F1
#
_entry.id   AF-A0A183NLD2-F1
#
_cell.length_a   1.000
_cell.length_b   1.000
_cell.length_c   1.000
_cell.angle_alpha   90.00
_cell.angle_beta   90.00
_cell.angle_gamma   90.00
#
_symmetry.space_group_name_H-M   'P 1'
#
loop_
_entity.id
_entity.type
_entity.pdbx_description
1 polymer ?
#
loop_
_entity_poly.entity_id
_entity_poly.type
_entity_poly.pdbx_seq_one_letter_code
_entity_poly.pdbx_strand_id
1 'polypeptide(L)'
;MFITCNQLNKTFVLPLRSTIYYKAVEYLTNSTYSNEVKVKFLPLTYASYYTHMYMAFKDADKSISTVSLVGKSVESNISGVNLVLPMKKLGDMYAPYFISNVLDFVRQCYQHHAGNKVDTTYISIMRSADSVEIDHDIIKSSSDHFERHTPSGSLYLLWDVKSNSDKFLKSLNYKLLACGNNDNQIGLCDWRKIGLSSTAASDQCLYGLDNKK
;
A
#
# COMPACT_ATOMS: atom_id res chain seq x y z
N MET A 1 27.81 35.20 -11.85
CA MET A 1 26.98 34.45 -12.79
C MET A 1 26.66 33.11 -12.14
N PHE A 2 25.51 32.99 -11.47
CA PHE A 2 25.09 31.72 -10.89
C PHE A 2 24.52 30.87 -12.03
N ILE A 3 25.18 29.75 -12.34
CA ILE A 3 24.64 28.74 -13.22
C ILE A 3 23.51 28.07 -12.44
N THR A 4 22.27 28.52 -12.63
CA THR A 4 21.10 27.75 -12.24
C THR A 4 21.03 26.54 -13.16
N CYS A 5 21.58 25.41 -12.73
CA CYS A 5 21.17 24.13 -13.29
C CYS A 5 19.66 24.03 -13.04
N ASN A 6 18.87 24.17 -14.11
CA ASN A 6 17.51 23.64 -14.13
C ASN A 6 17.65 22.12 -13.95
N GLN A 7 17.74 21.67 -12.70
CA GLN A 7 17.45 20.29 -12.38
C GLN A 7 15.97 20.13 -12.74
N LEU A 8 15.71 19.55 -13.92
CA LEU A 8 14.41 19.01 -14.24
C LEU A 8 13.96 18.22 -13.01
N ASN A 9 12.81 18.61 -12.44
CA ASN A 9 12.14 17.95 -11.32
C ASN A 9 11.72 16.53 -11.74
N LYS A 10 12.72 15.66 -11.91
CA LYS A 10 12.54 14.30 -12.39
C LYS A 10 12.20 13.45 -11.18
N THR A 11 11.11 12.73 -11.32
CA THR A 11 10.66 11.76 -10.34
C THR A 11 11.43 10.45 -10.50
N PHE A 12 11.84 9.86 -9.38
CA PHE A 12 12.53 8.57 -9.33
C PHE A 12 11.83 7.65 -8.33
N VAL A 13 11.48 6.45 -8.78
CA VAL A 13 11.01 5.39 -7.88
C VAL A 13 12.18 4.53 -7.44
N LEU A 14 12.41 4.45 -6.14
CA LEU A 14 13.55 3.81 -5.50
C LEU A 14 13.08 2.87 -4.38
N PRO A 15 13.91 1.92 -3.92
CA PRO A 15 13.63 1.14 -2.73
C PRO A 15 13.45 2.04 -1.49
N LEU A 16 12.61 1.62 -0.54
CA LEU A 16 12.27 2.40 0.66
C LEU A 16 13.49 2.89 1.47
N ARG A 17 14.62 2.16 1.42
CA ARG A 17 15.88 2.54 2.09
C ARG A 17 16.55 3.80 1.51
N SER A 18 16.09 4.33 0.39
CA SER A 18 16.68 5.50 -0.29
C SER A 18 16.17 6.84 0.24
N THR A 19 15.31 6.85 1.26
CA THR A 19 14.79 8.07 1.88
C THR A 19 15.02 8.07 3.40
N ILE A 20 14.95 9.26 3.99
CA ILE A 20 15.00 9.41 5.44
C ILE A 20 13.71 8.83 6.03
N TYR A 21 13.88 7.88 6.95
CA TYR A 21 12.79 7.16 7.61
C TYR A 21 11.67 8.09 8.10
N TYR A 22 12.01 9.13 8.88
CA TYR A 22 11.03 10.04 9.46
C TYR A 22 10.25 10.83 8.40
N LYS A 23 10.92 11.20 7.30
CA LYS A 23 10.31 11.94 6.19
C LYS A 23 9.24 11.11 5.50
N ALA A 24 9.50 9.82 5.31
CA ALA A 24 8.55 8.92 4.66
C ALA A 24 7.36 8.56 5.55
N VAL A 25 7.59 8.35 6.85
CA VAL A 25 6.51 8.16 7.83
C VAL A 25 5.62 9.41 7.89
N GLU A 26 6.23 10.60 7.95
CA GLU A 26 5.50 11.86 7.99
C GLU A 26 4.68 12.10 6.71
N TYR A 27 5.29 11.95 5.53
CA TYR A 27 4.59 12.06 4.24
C TYR A 27 3.38 11.12 4.19
N LEU A 28 3.59 9.84 4.48
CA LEU A 28 2.54 8.83 4.37
C LEU A 28 1.44 9.08 5.40
N THR A 29 1.78 9.42 6.64
CA THR A 29 0.81 9.74 7.69
C THR A 29 -0.03 10.95 7.30
N ASN A 30 0.61 12.05 6.89
CA ASN A 30 -0.09 13.29 6.52
C ASN A 30 -1.03 13.08 5.33
N SER A 31 -0.56 12.38 4.30
CA SER A 31 -1.38 12.15 3.12
C SER A 31 -2.57 11.24 3.41
N THR A 32 -2.35 10.16 4.16
CA THR A 32 -3.40 9.14 4.37
C THR A 32 -4.39 9.51 5.46
N TYR A 33 -3.96 10.19 6.54
CA TYR A 33 -4.84 10.57 7.65
C TYR A 33 -6.04 11.40 7.17
N SER A 34 -5.84 12.29 6.20
CA SER A 34 -6.89 13.19 5.70
C SER A 34 -7.59 12.67 4.44
N ASN A 35 -6.88 11.91 3.58
CA ASN A 35 -7.38 11.61 2.23
C ASN A 35 -7.84 10.16 2.04
N GLU A 36 -7.22 9.20 2.73
CA GLU A 36 -7.48 7.77 2.53
C GLU A 36 -8.82 7.39 3.15
N VAL A 37 -9.76 6.93 2.32
CA VAL A 37 -11.12 6.53 2.73
C VAL A 37 -11.13 5.40 3.75
N LYS A 38 -10.09 4.55 3.76
CA LYS A 38 -9.89 3.47 4.72
C LYS A 38 -9.42 3.98 6.10
N VAL A 39 -9.04 5.25 6.22
CA VAL A 39 -8.44 5.84 7.44
C VAL A 39 -9.19 7.07 7.94
N LYS A 40 -9.50 8.03 7.06
CA LYS A 40 -9.97 9.38 7.42
C LYS A 40 -11.28 9.44 8.21
N PHE A 41 -12.07 8.37 8.16
CA PHE A 41 -13.35 8.24 8.88
C PHE A 41 -13.23 7.43 10.17
N LEU A 42 -12.05 6.88 10.46
CA LEU A 42 -11.80 6.19 11.71
C LEU A 42 -11.63 7.22 12.83
N PRO A 43 -12.21 6.99 14.01
CA PRO A 43 -12.04 7.88 15.17
C PRO A 43 -10.66 7.65 15.81
N LEU A 44 -9.61 8.08 15.11
CA LEU A 44 -8.21 7.98 15.52
C LEU A 44 -7.64 9.37 15.74
N THR A 45 -6.76 9.52 16.73
CA THR A 45 -5.94 10.73 16.84
C THR A 45 -4.77 10.64 15.88
N TYR A 46 -4.31 11.78 15.37
CA TYR A 46 -3.11 11.85 14.54
C TYR A 46 -1.90 11.18 15.22
N ALA A 47 -1.68 11.43 16.52
CA ALA A 47 -0.57 10.83 17.26
C ALA A 47 -0.65 9.29 17.32
N SER A 48 -1.85 8.73 17.52
CA SER A 48 -2.06 7.28 17.51
C SER A 48 -1.79 6.70 16.12
N TYR A 49 -2.27 7.37 15.07
CA TYR A 49 -2.07 6.92 13.69
C TYR A 49 -0.61 7.05 13.24
N TYR A 50 0.07 8.16 13.57
CA TYR A 50 1.50 8.35 13.32
C TYR A 50 2.33 7.25 13.97
N THR A 51 2.02 6.88 15.22
CA THR A 51 2.72 5.78 15.93
C THR A 51 2.52 4.45 15.23
N HIS A 52 1.29 4.15 14.76
CA HIS A 52 1.03 2.98 13.94
C HIS A 52 1.85 3.00 12.64
N MET A 53 1.83 4.10 11.90
CA MET A 53 2.59 4.25 10.65
C MET A 53 4.10 4.13 10.86
N TYR A 54 4.62 4.67 11.95
CA TYR A 54 6.01 4.52 12.37
C TYR A 54 6.35 3.03 12.55
N MET A 55 5.58 2.30 13.36
CA MET A 55 5.84 0.89 13.61
C MET A 55 5.67 0.04 12.33
N ALA A 56 4.63 0.30 11.54
CA ALA A 56 4.40 -0.36 10.26
C ALA A 56 5.57 -0.18 9.29
N PHE A 57 6.15 1.03 9.23
CA PHE A 57 7.32 1.30 8.40
C PHE A 57 8.54 0.50 8.85
N LYS A 58 8.76 0.37 10.16
CA LYS A 58 9.87 -0.40 10.72
C LYS A 58 9.78 -1.88 10.31
N ASP A 59 8.56 -2.42 10.24
CA ASP A 59 8.33 -3.83 9.93
C ASP A 59 8.26 -4.15 8.43
N ALA A 60 8.06 -3.12 7.60
CA ALA A 60 7.94 -3.21 6.15
C ALA A 60 9.17 -3.86 5.49
N ASP A 61 8.91 -4.62 4.43
CA ASP A 61 9.94 -5.23 3.61
C ASP A 61 10.61 -4.15 2.75
N LYS A 62 11.84 -3.77 3.12
CA LYS A 62 12.60 -2.72 2.44
C LYS A 62 13.07 -3.11 1.03
N SER A 63 13.02 -4.39 0.66
CA SER A 63 13.39 -4.87 -0.66
C SER A 63 12.26 -4.75 -1.67
N ILE A 64 11.00 -4.77 -1.19
CA ILE A 64 9.79 -4.67 -2.03
C ILE A 64 9.14 -3.29 -1.92
N SER A 65 9.13 -2.71 -0.72
CA SER A 65 8.57 -1.36 -0.48
C SER A 65 9.32 -0.30 -1.29
N THR A 66 8.58 0.70 -1.76
CA THR A 66 9.08 1.72 -2.67
C THR A 66 8.78 3.13 -2.18
N VAL A 67 9.62 4.08 -2.61
CA VAL A 67 9.44 5.51 -2.43
C VAL A 67 9.67 6.21 -3.77
N SER A 68 8.83 7.18 -4.08
CA SER A 68 8.99 8.10 -5.20
C SER A 68 9.56 9.43 -4.69
N LEU A 69 10.65 9.90 -5.29
CA LEU A 69 11.35 11.13 -4.93
C LEU A 69 11.40 12.10 -6.11
N VAL A 70 11.16 13.39 -5.84
CA VAL A 70 11.40 14.49 -6.79
C VAL A 70 12.87 14.92 -6.65
N GLY A 71 13.73 14.30 -7.45
CA GLY A 71 15.19 14.36 -7.30
C GLY A 71 15.81 13.04 -6.82
N LYS A 72 17.14 12.97 -6.77
CA LYS A 72 17.90 11.72 -6.45
C LYS A 72 18.54 11.70 -5.07
N SER A 73 18.42 12.77 -4.28
CA SER A 73 19.06 12.86 -2.97
C SER A 73 18.12 12.36 -1.87
N VAL A 74 18.68 11.96 -0.72
CA VAL A 74 17.89 11.63 0.49
C VAL A 74 17.10 12.83 1.03
N GLU A 75 17.49 14.04 0.65
CA GLU A 75 16.82 15.31 0.97
C GLU A 75 15.68 15.64 0.00
N SER A 76 15.59 14.93 -1.13
CA SER A 76 14.59 15.16 -2.18
C SER A 76 13.17 14.97 -1.63
N ASN A 77 12.21 15.73 -2.15
CA ASN A 77 10.82 15.64 -1.70
C ASN A 77 10.22 14.30 -2.07
N ILE A 78 9.41 13.74 -1.15
CA ILE A 78 8.68 12.51 -1.41
C ILE A 78 7.42 12.87 -2.17
N SER A 79 7.14 12.14 -3.24
CA SER A 79 5.91 12.26 -4.02
C SER A 79 5.07 10.99 -4.05
N GLY A 80 5.55 9.92 -3.39
CA GLY A 80 4.78 8.71 -3.18
C GLY A 80 5.53 7.68 -2.34
N VAL A 81 4.79 6.82 -1.64
CA VAL A 81 5.32 5.74 -0.81
C VAL A 81 4.38 4.55 -0.92
N ASN A 82 4.93 3.35 -1.06
CA ASN A 82 4.23 2.09 -0.91
C ASN A 82 4.93 1.22 0.15
N LEU A 83 4.25 0.94 1.26
CA LEU A 83 4.73 0.03 2.28
C LEU A 83 4.20 -1.38 2.02
N VAL A 84 5.12 -2.31 1.85
CA VAL A 84 4.82 -3.73 1.64
C VAL A 84 5.29 -4.53 2.85
N LEU A 85 4.43 -5.42 3.35
CA LEU A 85 4.68 -6.26 4.52
C LEU A 85 4.46 -7.74 4.17
N PRO A 86 5.31 -8.67 4.65
CA PRO A 86 4.98 -10.09 4.64
C PRO A 86 3.74 -10.34 5.48
N MET A 87 2.77 -11.07 4.94
CA MET A 87 1.46 -11.29 5.56
C MET A 87 1.53 -11.88 6.96
N LYS A 88 2.50 -12.76 7.21
CA LYS A 88 2.74 -13.35 8.54
C LYS A 88 2.99 -12.32 9.64
N LYS A 89 3.48 -11.12 9.31
CA LYS A 89 3.72 -10.04 10.28
C LYS A 89 2.48 -9.20 10.57
N LEU A 90 1.39 -9.37 9.82
CA LEU A 90 0.18 -8.54 9.96
C LEU A 90 -0.44 -8.64 11.36
N GLY A 91 -0.35 -9.83 11.99
CA GLY A 91 -0.84 -10.05 13.36
C GLY A 91 0.01 -9.43 14.45
N ASP A 92 1.28 -9.12 14.16
CA ASP A 92 2.23 -8.56 15.13
C ASP A 92 2.32 -7.03 15.06
N MET A 93 1.61 -6.42 14.10
CA MET A 93 1.63 -4.97 13.92
C MET A 93 1.05 -4.26 15.15
N TYR A 94 1.74 -3.20 15.58
CA TYR A 94 1.21 -2.31 16.60
C TYR A 94 -0.08 -1.64 16.11
N ALA A 95 -1.22 -2.00 16.70
CA ALA A 95 -2.54 -1.63 16.20
C ALA A 95 -3.42 -1.08 17.33
N PRO A 96 -3.30 0.22 17.66
CA PRO A 96 -4.08 0.82 18.73
C PRO A 96 -5.54 1.07 18.31
N TYR A 97 -6.48 0.83 19.24
CA TYR A 97 -7.90 1.15 19.11
C TYR A 97 -8.51 0.64 17.79
N PHE A 98 -9.16 1.51 17.01
CA PHE A 98 -9.87 1.15 15.79
C PHE A 98 -8.97 0.56 14.69
N ILE A 99 -7.65 0.75 14.78
CA ILE A 99 -6.70 0.13 13.84
C ILE A 99 -6.73 -1.40 13.99
N SER A 100 -6.91 -1.94 15.20
CA SER A 100 -7.00 -3.40 15.38
C SER A 100 -8.20 -3.98 14.63
N ASN A 101 -9.34 -3.30 14.65
CA ASN A 101 -10.55 -3.73 13.94
C ASN A 101 -10.33 -3.75 12.42
N VAL A 102 -9.63 -2.74 11.89
CA VAL A 102 -9.28 -2.69 10.46
C VAL A 102 -8.30 -3.83 10.12
N LEU A 103 -7.28 -4.06 10.94
CA LEU A 103 -6.34 -5.17 10.74
C LEU A 103 -7.01 -6.54 10.79
N ASP A 104 -7.91 -6.77 11.76
CA ASP A 104 -8.67 -8.02 11.87
C ASP A 104 -9.56 -8.26 10.65
N PHE A 105 -10.17 -7.20 10.13
CA PHE A 105 -10.95 -7.24 8.89
C PHE A 105 -10.07 -7.60 7.68
N VAL A 106 -9.02 -6.82 7.42
CA VAL A 106 -8.19 -7.04 6.23
C VAL A 106 -7.46 -8.39 6.31
N ARG A 107 -7.04 -8.83 7.51
CA ARG A 107 -6.41 -10.13 7.71
C ARG A 107 -7.31 -11.27 7.25
N GLN A 108 -8.59 -11.25 7.62
CA GLN A 108 -9.53 -12.29 7.20
C GLN A 108 -9.71 -12.31 5.67
N CYS A 109 -9.87 -11.13 5.06
CA CYS A 109 -9.96 -11.02 3.60
C CYS A 109 -8.69 -11.56 2.91
N TYR A 110 -7.51 -11.15 3.37
CA TYR A 110 -6.24 -11.62 2.80
C TYR A 110 -6.03 -13.11 3.00
N GLN A 111 -6.38 -13.67 4.16
CA GLN A 111 -6.24 -15.11 4.45
C GLN A 111 -7.12 -15.94 3.53
N HIS A 112 -8.35 -15.50 3.31
CA HIS A 112 -9.27 -16.15 2.38
C HIS A 112 -8.67 -16.25 0.96
N HIS A 113 -8.08 -15.16 0.46
CA HIS A 113 -7.52 -15.13 -0.88
C HIS A 113 -6.11 -15.72 -1.01
N ALA A 114 -5.30 -15.67 0.04
CA ALA A 114 -3.99 -16.30 0.07
C ALA A 114 -4.07 -17.82 0.11
N GLY A 115 -5.10 -18.38 0.77
CA GLY A 115 -5.27 -19.83 0.90
C GLY A 115 -4.03 -20.50 1.52
N ASN A 116 -3.41 -21.42 0.80
CA ASN A 116 -2.19 -22.10 1.25
C ASN A 116 -0.91 -21.26 1.10
N LYS A 117 -0.98 -20.04 0.53
CA LYS A 117 0.18 -19.18 0.27
C LYS A 117 0.49 -18.19 1.39
N VAL A 118 -0.24 -18.21 2.52
CA VAL A 118 -0.15 -17.21 3.60
C VAL A 118 1.29 -16.87 4.00
N ASP A 119 2.17 -17.86 4.14
CA ASP A 119 3.57 -17.66 4.56
C ASP A 119 4.45 -16.98 3.50
N THR A 120 4.00 -17.01 2.25
CA THR A 120 4.66 -16.44 1.06
C THR A 120 3.86 -15.29 0.45
N THR A 121 2.85 -14.79 1.16
CA THR A 121 2.05 -13.64 0.73
C THR A 121 2.66 -12.35 1.25
N TYR A 122 2.70 -11.35 0.39
CA TYR A 122 3.11 -9.98 0.68
C TYR A 122 1.94 -9.04 0.43
N ILE A 123 1.85 -7.96 1.20
CA ILE A 123 0.68 -7.08 1.19
C ILE A 123 1.16 -5.63 1.13
N SER A 124 0.62 -4.85 0.21
CA SER A 124 0.69 -3.37 0.26
C SER A 124 -0.25 -2.90 1.37
N ILE A 125 0.32 -2.54 2.52
CA ILE A 125 -0.44 -2.24 3.75
C ILE A 125 -0.85 -0.76 3.81
N MET A 126 -0.08 0.13 3.19
CA MET A 126 -0.41 1.54 3.09
C MET A 126 0.35 2.17 1.93
N ARG A 127 -0.36 2.96 1.12
CA ARG A 127 0.19 3.62 -0.06
C ARG A 127 -0.41 5.00 -0.23
N SER A 128 0.41 5.93 -0.71
CA SER A 128 -0.02 7.26 -1.12
C SER A 128 0.91 7.78 -2.21
N ALA A 129 0.38 8.56 -3.12
CA ALA A 129 1.13 9.29 -4.14
C ALA A 129 0.45 10.63 -4.43
N ASP A 130 1.24 11.60 -4.90
CA ASP A 130 0.75 12.94 -5.25
C ASP A 130 -0.11 12.93 -6.52
N SER A 131 0.01 11.88 -7.36
CA SER A 131 -0.80 11.69 -8.56
C SER A 131 -1.01 10.20 -8.89
N VAL A 132 -1.99 9.92 -9.75
CA VAL A 132 -2.29 8.56 -10.22
C VAL A 132 -1.13 7.98 -11.02
N GLU A 133 -0.43 8.78 -11.80
CA GLU A 133 0.75 8.35 -12.57
C GLU A 133 1.87 7.91 -11.62
N ILE A 134 2.12 8.67 -10.55
CA ILE A 134 3.12 8.30 -9.55
C ILE A 134 2.68 7.04 -8.79
N ASP A 135 1.38 6.90 -8.48
CA ASP A 135 0.84 5.69 -7.85
C ASP A 135 1.09 4.45 -8.73
N HIS A 136 0.84 4.57 -10.03
CA HIS A 136 1.12 3.51 -11.00
C HIS A 136 2.61 3.18 -11.06
N ASP A 137 3.50 4.19 -11.08
CA ASP A 137 4.95 3.96 -11.10
C ASP A 137 5.45 3.23 -9.85
N ILE A 138 4.94 3.58 -8.65
CA ILE A 138 5.32 2.89 -7.41
C ILE A 138 4.75 1.46 -7.33
N ILE A 139 3.54 1.23 -7.84
CA ILE A 139 2.95 -0.12 -7.96
C ILE A 139 3.81 -0.97 -8.87
N LYS A 140 4.11 -0.49 -10.08
CA LYS A 140 4.94 -1.21 -11.06
C LYS A 140 6.29 -1.57 -10.46
N SER A 141 6.98 -0.59 -9.86
CA SER A 141 8.28 -0.85 -9.23
C SER A 141 8.20 -1.85 -8.07
N SER A 142 7.19 -1.76 -7.20
CA SER A 142 7.01 -2.72 -6.11
C SER A 142 6.66 -4.13 -6.61
N SER A 143 5.93 -4.23 -7.72
CA SER A 143 5.62 -5.50 -8.38
C SER A 143 6.89 -6.14 -8.95
N ASP A 144 7.70 -5.36 -9.66
CA ASP A 144 9.00 -5.81 -10.20
C ASP A 144 9.97 -6.22 -9.09
N HIS A 145 9.94 -5.54 -7.93
CA HIS A 145 10.72 -5.93 -6.77
C HIS A 145 10.18 -7.21 -6.13
N PHE A 146 8.87 -7.35 -5.95
CA PHE A 146 8.24 -8.54 -5.43
C PHE A 146 8.63 -9.77 -6.25
N GLU A 147 8.48 -9.71 -7.57
CA GLU A 147 8.85 -10.83 -8.44
C GLU A 147 10.35 -11.15 -8.38
N ARG A 148 11.22 -10.16 -8.19
CA ARG A 148 12.69 -10.38 -8.11
C ARG A 148 13.16 -10.95 -6.78
N HIS A 149 12.49 -10.63 -5.68
CA HIS A 149 13.00 -10.93 -4.33
C HIS A 149 12.19 -11.99 -3.60
N THR A 150 11.13 -12.53 -4.19
CA THR A 150 10.32 -13.57 -3.58
C THR A 150 10.42 -14.90 -4.34
N PRO A 151 10.22 -16.04 -3.67
CA PRO A 151 10.17 -17.34 -4.34
C PRO A 151 9.01 -17.45 -5.34
N SER A 152 9.18 -18.32 -6.33
CA SER A 152 8.07 -18.77 -7.18
C SER A 152 6.92 -19.31 -6.33
N GLY A 153 5.68 -19.05 -6.77
CA GLY A 153 4.46 -19.41 -6.05
C GLY A 153 3.99 -18.37 -5.03
N SER A 154 4.82 -17.39 -4.67
CA SER A 154 4.45 -16.27 -3.78
C SER A 154 3.29 -15.44 -4.34
N LEU A 155 2.60 -14.71 -3.47
CA LEU A 155 1.46 -13.85 -3.82
C LEU A 155 1.69 -12.42 -3.32
N TYR A 156 1.35 -11.42 -4.13
CA TYR A 156 1.35 -10.02 -3.72
C TYR A 156 -0.08 -9.45 -3.81
N LEU A 157 -0.57 -8.93 -2.68
CA LEU A 157 -1.91 -8.38 -2.54
C LEU A 157 -1.87 -6.86 -2.36
N LEU A 158 -2.75 -6.14 -3.05
CA LEU A 158 -2.95 -4.71 -2.84
C LEU A 158 -4.42 -4.32 -3.00
N TRP A 159 -4.86 -3.34 -2.22
CA TRP A 159 -6.14 -2.66 -2.43
C TRP A 159 -5.95 -1.45 -3.33
N ASP A 160 -6.90 -1.21 -4.22
CA ASP A 160 -6.88 -0.06 -5.11
C ASP A 160 -8.28 0.41 -5.48
N VAL A 161 -8.35 1.64 -6.00
CA VAL A 161 -9.55 2.25 -6.56
C VAL A 161 -9.75 1.70 -7.98
N LYS A 162 -10.77 0.88 -8.18
CA LYS A 162 -11.03 0.18 -9.45
C LYS A 162 -11.25 1.13 -10.61
N SER A 163 -11.93 2.25 -10.40
CA SER A 163 -12.18 3.27 -11.43
C SER A 163 -10.88 3.87 -12.00
N ASN A 164 -9.80 3.91 -11.23
CA ASN A 164 -8.50 4.46 -11.65
C ASN A 164 -7.55 3.38 -12.17
N SER A 165 -7.49 2.22 -11.50
CA SER A 165 -6.32 1.35 -11.57
C SER A 165 -6.57 0.00 -12.26
N ASP A 166 -7.82 -0.38 -12.55
CA ASP A 166 -8.15 -1.75 -13.04
C ASP A 166 -7.43 -2.12 -14.35
N LYS A 167 -7.49 -1.23 -15.35
CA LYS A 167 -6.80 -1.47 -16.64
C LYS A 167 -5.28 -1.54 -16.47
N PHE A 168 -4.73 -0.67 -15.62
CA PHE A 168 -3.30 -0.61 -15.34
C PHE A 168 -2.82 -1.88 -14.62
N LEU A 169 -3.48 -2.29 -13.54
CA LEU A 169 -3.15 -3.49 -12.77
C LEU A 169 -3.26 -4.76 -13.61
N LYS A 170 -4.30 -4.87 -14.46
CA LYS A 170 -4.42 -5.98 -15.42
C LYS A 170 -3.25 -6.03 -16.41
N SER A 171 -2.73 -4.88 -16.84
CA SER A 171 -1.55 -4.84 -17.72
C SER A 171 -0.27 -5.32 -17.03
N LEU A 172 -0.24 -5.28 -15.69
CA LEU A 172 0.79 -5.89 -14.84
C LEU A 172 0.47 -7.34 -14.41
N ASN A 173 -0.51 -7.99 -15.06
CA ASN A 173 -0.96 -9.36 -14.76
C ASN A 173 -1.61 -9.57 -13.37
N TYR A 174 -2.04 -8.49 -12.70
CA TYR A 174 -2.87 -8.65 -11.50
C TYR A 174 -4.25 -9.21 -11.86
N LYS A 175 -4.76 -10.06 -10.97
CA LYS A 175 -6.14 -10.56 -11.00
C LYS A 175 -6.97 -9.76 -10.01
N LEU A 176 -8.18 -9.38 -10.42
CA LEU A 176 -9.19 -8.86 -9.51
C LEU A 176 -9.73 -10.02 -8.66
N LEU A 177 -9.58 -9.92 -7.33
CA LEU A 177 -9.97 -10.98 -6.39
C LEU A 177 -11.27 -10.68 -5.68
N ALA A 178 -11.48 -9.42 -5.28
CA ALA A 178 -12.64 -8.97 -4.54
C ALA A 178 -12.88 -7.47 -4.75
N CYS A 179 -14.11 -7.02 -4.51
CA CYS A 179 -14.45 -5.61 -4.35
C CYS A 179 -15.27 -5.41 -3.07
N GLY A 180 -15.11 -4.24 -2.46
CA GLY A 180 -15.49 -3.95 -1.09
C GLY A 180 -16.97 -3.91 -0.77
N ASN A 181 -17.84 -4.22 -1.72
CA ASN A 181 -19.29 -4.28 -1.53
C ASN A 181 -19.94 -5.49 -2.24
N ASN A 182 -19.15 -6.49 -2.65
CA ASN A 182 -19.69 -7.59 -3.44
C ASN A 182 -20.40 -8.61 -2.52
N ASP A 183 -21.73 -8.64 -2.61
CA ASP A 183 -22.60 -9.52 -1.80
C ASP A 183 -22.40 -11.02 -2.08
N ASN A 184 -21.68 -11.38 -3.16
CA ASN A 184 -21.39 -12.76 -3.54
C ASN A 184 -20.18 -13.39 -2.83
N GLN A 185 -19.43 -12.60 -2.05
CA GLN A 185 -18.37 -13.12 -1.18
C GLN A 185 -18.91 -13.25 0.24
N ILE A 186 -18.26 -14.02 1.13
CA ILE A 186 -18.66 -14.24 2.54
C ILE A 186 -18.63 -12.92 3.38
N GLY A 187 -18.66 -11.76 2.73
CA GLY A 187 -18.52 -10.43 3.30
C GLY A 187 -17.18 -10.21 3.98
N LEU A 188 -16.20 -11.10 3.79
CA LEU A 188 -14.89 -11.03 4.45
C LEU A 188 -14.09 -9.81 3.97
N CYS A 189 -14.36 -9.37 2.73
CA CYS A 189 -13.70 -8.26 2.08
C CYS A 189 -14.62 -7.02 1.97
N ASP A 190 -15.75 -7.00 2.67
CA ASP A 190 -16.74 -5.91 2.61
C ASP A 190 -16.36 -4.73 3.53
N TRP A 191 -15.87 -3.65 2.93
CA TRP A 191 -15.43 -2.46 3.65
C TRP A 191 -16.57 -1.72 4.37
N ARG A 192 -17.84 -2.00 4.04
CA ARG A 192 -18.99 -1.44 4.77
C ARG A 192 -19.00 -1.88 6.24
N LYS A 193 -18.46 -3.07 6.54
CA LYS A 193 -18.38 -3.61 7.91
C LYS A 193 -17.49 -2.79 8.84
N ILE A 194 -16.61 -1.97 8.28
CA ILE A 194 -15.74 -1.05 9.03
C ILE A 194 -16.06 0.42 8.73
N GLY A 195 -17.26 0.69 8.21
CA GLY A 195 -17.84 2.04 8.17
C GLY A 195 -17.73 2.78 6.83
N LEU A 196 -17.22 2.15 5.76
CA LEU A 196 -17.23 2.81 4.44
C LEU A 196 -18.66 2.84 3.86
N SER A 197 -18.99 3.92 3.13
CA SER A 197 -20.23 3.98 2.37
C SER A 197 -20.23 2.94 1.25
N SER A 198 -21.41 2.47 0.84
CA SER A 198 -21.52 1.48 -0.25
C SER A 198 -20.81 1.92 -1.53
N THR A 199 -20.88 3.21 -1.88
CA THR A 199 -20.19 3.77 -3.04
C THR A 199 -18.67 3.69 -2.90
N ALA A 200 -18.12 4.16 -1.78
CA ALA A 200 -16.67 4.12 -1.55
C ALA A 200 -16.17 2.67 -1.48
N ALA A 201 -16.90 1.81 -0.76
CA ALA A 201 -16.58 0.40 -0.62
C ALA A 201 -16.59 -0.33 -1.98
N SER A 202 -17.52 0.01 -2.88
CA SER A 202 -17.62 -0.64 -4.20
C SER A 202 -16.42 -0.43 -5.10
N ASP A 203 -15.74 0.70 -4.93
CA ASP A 203 -14.59 1.06 -5.75
C ASP A 203 -13.27 0.61 -5.12
N GLN A 204 -13.27 0.22 -3.83
CA GLN A 204 -12.11 -0.42 -3.19
C GLN A 204 -12.08 -1.89 -3.58
N CYS A 205 -11.11 -2.29 -4.40
CA CYS A 205 -10.96 -3.66 -4.86
C CYS A 205 -9.59 -4.24 -4.53
N LEU A 206 -9.58 -5.53 -4.20
CA LEU A 206 -8.39 -6.29 -3.88
C LEU A 206 -7.88 -6.95 -5.16
N TYR A 207 -6.60 -6.76 -5.44
CA TYR A 207 -5.90 -7.35 -6.56
C TYR A 207 -4.77 -8.26 -6.07
N GLY A 208 -4.50 -9.31 -6.84
CA GLY A 208 -3.43 -10.26 -6.56
C GLY A 208 -2.50 -10.50 -7.74
N LEU A 209 -1.19 -10.52 -7.49
CA LEU A 209 -0.14 -10.88 -8.44
C LEU A 209 0.58 -12.14 -7.97
N ASP A 210 0.52 -13.21 -8.76
CA ASP A 210 1.27 -14.43 -8.52
C ASP A 210 2.70 -14.29 -9.07
N ASN A 211 3.71 -14.62 -8.25
CA ASN A 211 5.07 -14.79 -8.76
C ASN A 211 5.19 -16.16 -9.45
N LYS A 212 5.45 -16.17 -10.75
CA LYS A 212 5.51 -17.38 -11.58
C LYS A 212 6.91 -17.74 -12.09
N LYS A 213 7.96 -17.10 -11.54
CA LYS A 213 9.34 -17.33 -11.97
C LYS A 213 9.80 -18.77 -11.82
#